data_AF-A0A9X4MS28-F1
#
_entry.id   AF-A0A9X4MS28-F1
#
_cell.length_a   1.000
_cell.length_b   1.000
_cell.length_c   1.000
_cell.angle_alpha   90.00
_cell.angle_beta   90.00
_cell.angle_gamma   90.00
#
_symmetry.space_group_name_H-M   'P 1'
#
loop_
_entity.id
_entity.type
_entity.pdbx_description
1 polymer ?
#
loop_
_entity_poly.entity_id
_entity_poly.type
_entity_poly.pdbx_seq_one_letter_code
_entity_poly.pdbx_strand_id
1 'polypeptide(L)'
;MVAVPIWRYFLILLSFSSFFLIFYEDSQYKPFGLRYWLGLVAFIWLNFVTLASYFIAFTGGSIMVYHQYKQPLVVIFLFCLFVASMLTLLSFKAIKMMIRRTKYYRQLRKEV
;
A
#
# COMPACT_ATOMS: atom_id res chain seq x y z
N MET A 1 20.16 -2.02 -25.27
CA MET A 1 20.14 -1.42 -23.92
C MET A 1 18.69 -1.06 -23.59
N VAL A 2 18.01 -1.83 -22.74
CA VAL A 2 16.65 -1.50 -22.32
C VAL A 2 16.77 -0.35 -21.32
N ALA A 3 16.50 0.87 -21.76
CA ALA A 3 16.47 2.04 -20.88
C ALA A 3 15.37 1.79 -19.85
N VAL A 4 15.75 1.38 -18.64
CA VAL A 4 14.80 1.24 -17.54
C VAL A 4 14.28 2.65 -17.27
N PRO A 5 12.99 2.91 -17.50
CA PRO A 5 12.52 4.27 -17.52
C PRO A 5 12.54 4.83 -16.10
N ILE A 6 13.10 6.03 -15.95
CA ILE A 6 13.35 6.71 -14.66
C ILE A 6 12.12 6.80 -13.76
N TRP A 7 10.91 6.84 -14.34
CA TRP A 7 9.66 6.81 -13.59
C TRP A 7 9.50 5.55 -12.72
N ARG A 8 10.07 4.39 -13.11
CA ARG A 8 10.02 3.17 -12.28
C ARG A 8 10.77 3.34 -10.97
N TYR A 9 11.97 3.91 -11.00
CA TYR A 9 12.74 4.19 -9.79
C TYR A 9 12.04 5.21 -8.90
N PHE A 10 11.44 6.24 -9.51
CA PHE A 10 10.63 7.22 -8.79
C PHE A 10 9.45 6.57 -8.06
N LEU A 11 8.72 5.65 -8.69
CA LEU A 11 7.60 4.93 -8.05
C LEU A 11 8.04 4.01 -6.92
N ILE A 12 9.19 3.35 -7.06
CA ILE A 12 9.77 2.50 -6.01
C ILE A 12 10.14 3.37 -4.80
N LEU A 13 10.83 4.50 -5.04
CA LEU A 13 11.19 5.46 -4.00
C LEU A 13 9.96 6.04 -3.31
N LEU A 14 8.92 6.40 -4.09
CA LEU A 14 7.67 6.93 -3.57
C LEU A 14 6.94 5.90 -2.70
N SER A 15 6.91 4.64 -3.14
CA SER A 15 6.33 3.53 -2.37
C SER A 15 7.11 3.33 -1.08
N PHE A 16 8.45 3.26 -1.12
CA PHE A 16 9.28 3.12 0.08
C PHE A 16 9.08 4.29 1.07
N SER A 17 9.04 5.51 0.56
CA SER A 17 8.77 6.72 1.35
C SER A 17 7.38 6.68 1.99
N SER A 18 6.35 6.28 1.25
CA SER A 18 4.97 6.15 1.77
C SER A 18 4.87 5.10 2.89
N PHE A 19 5.55 3.96 2.74
CA PHE A 19 5.65 2.94 3.79
C PHE A 19 6.33 3.49 5.04
N PHE A 20 7.44 4.21 4.87
CA PHE A 20 8.16 4.81 6.00
C PHE A 20 7.31 5.86 6.72
N LEU A 21 6.55 6.67 5.98
CA LEU A 21 5.65 7.69 6.53
C LEU A 21 4.52 7.06 7.36
N ILE A 22 3.88 6.00 6.85
CA ILE A 22 2.81 5.27 7.55
C ILE A 22 3.34 4.65 8.86
N PHE A 23 4.52 4.02 8.84
CA PHE A 23 5.09 3.39 10.04
C PHE A 23 5.68 4.40 11.03
N TYR A 24 6.32 5.46 10.55
CA TYR A 24 6.89 6.50 11.40
C TYR A 24 5.79 7.29 12.12
N GLU A 25 4.66 7.55 11.46
CA GLU A 25 3.48 8.18 12.09
C GLU A 25 2.73 7.29 13.08
N ASP A 26 2.97 5.97 13.10
CA ASP A 26 2.46 5.03 14.13
C ASP A 26 3.09 5.28 15.49
N SER A 27 4.34 5.75 15.50
CA SER A 27 5.05 6.03 16.74
C SER A 27 4.72 7.39 17.37
N GLN A 28 4.27 8.37 16.58
CA GLN A 28 4.04 9.74 17.07
C GLN A 28 2.65 10.26 16.65
N TYR A 29 1.67 10.08 17.54
CA TYR A 29 0.40 10.81 17.50
C TYR A 29 0.67 12.31 17.69
N LYS A 30 0.88 13.05 16.60
CA LYS A 30 1.06 14.51 16.60
C LYS A 30 -0.11 15.23 15.91
N PRO A 31 -0.39 16.49 16.32
CA PRO A 31 -1.61 17.22 15.95
C PRO A 31 -1.73 17.50 14.45
N PHE A 32 -2.96 17.85 14.03
CA PHE A 32 -3.33 18.18 12.64
C PHE A 32 -2.35 19.18 11.98
N GLY A 33 -2.01 18.94 10.70
CA GLY A 33 -1.08 19.76 9.92
C GLY A 33 -0.65 19.06 8.63
N LEU A 34 0.43 19.55 8.00
CA LEU A 34 0.98 19.01 6.74
C LEU A 34 1.24 17.49 6.81
N ARG A 35 1.62 16.98 7.99
CA ARG A 35 1.88 15.56 8.24
C ARG A 35 0.64 14.68 8.15
N TYR A 36 -0.51 15.15 8.64
CA TYR A 36 -1.77 14.42 8.49
C TYR A 36 -2.16 14.23 7.01
N TRP A 37 -2.00 15.29 6.22
CA TRP A 37 -2.25 15.24 4.77
C TRP A 37 -1.26 14.32 4.06
N LEU A 38 0.01 14.34 4.44
CA LEU A 38 1.02 13.41 3.92
C LEU A 38 0.69 11.95 4.27
N GLY A 39 0.28 11.67 5.50
CA GLY A 39 -0.18 10.33 5.91
C GLY A 39 -1.43 9.88 5.16
N LEU A 40 -2.36 10.78 4.88
CA LEU A 40 -3.55 10.50 4.07
C LEU A 40 -3.19 10.21 2.61
N VAL A 41 -2.28 10.99 2.01
CA VAL A 41 -1.74 10.73 0.67
C VAL A 41 -1.01 9.39 0.62
N ALA A 42 -0.17 9.09 1.62
CA ALA A 42 0.52 7.81 1.74
C ALA A 42 -0.48 6.65 1.88
N PHE A 43 -1.56 6.84 2.63
CA PHE A 43 -2.64 5.87 2.76
C PHE A 43 -3.36 5.64 1.41
N ILE A 44 -3.75 6.69 0.69
CA ILE A 44 -4.36 6.57 -0.64
C ILE A 44 -3.40 5.83 -1.58
N TRP A 45 -2.12 6.20 -1.56
CA TRP A 45 -1.09 5.55 -2.36
C TRP A 45 -0.98 4.06 -2.05
N LEU A 46 -0.93 3.69 -0.77
CA LEU A 46 -0.87 2.29 -0.34
C LEU A 46 -2.07 1.47 -0.86
N ASN A 47 -3.28 2.03 -0.82
CA ASN A 47 -4.46 1.36 -1.38
C ASN A 47 -4.37 1.22 -2.91
N PHE A 48 -3.83 2.23 -3.59
CA PHE A 48 -3.62 2.18 -5.04
C PHE A 48 -2.60 1.10 -5.42
N VAL A 49 -1.48 1.01 -4.70
CA VAL A 49 -0.49 -0.06 -4.87
C VAL A 49 -1.09 -1.43 -4.56
N THR A 50 -1.92 -1.53 -3.52
CA THR A 50 -2.63 -2.78 -3.18
C THR A 50 -3.56 -3.19 -4.32
N LEU A 51 -4.34 -2.27 -4.88
CA LEU A 51 -5.21 -2.53 -6.03
C LEU A 51 -4.41 -2.97 -7.26
N ALA A 52 -3.31 -2.28 -7.57
CA ALA A 52 -2.42 -2.65 -8.67
C ALA A 52 -1.82 -4.06 -8.47
N SER A 53 -1.46 -4.41 -7.23
CA SER A 53 -0.93 -5.74 -6.91
C SER A 53 -1.95 -6.85 -7.18
N TYR A 54 -3.24 -6.62 -6.89
CA TYR A 54 -4.31 -7.55 -7.23
C TYR A 54 -4.52 -7.67 -8.73
N PHE A 55 -4.41 -6.56 -9.47
CA PHE A 55 -4.51 -6.60 -10.94
C PHE A 55 -3.38 -7.43 -11.56
N ILE A 56 -2.16 -7.28 -11.05
CA ILE A 56 -0.99 -8.07 -11.46
C ILE A 56 -1.18 -9.54 -11.09
N ALA A 57 -1.64 -9.84 -9.87
CA ALA A 57 -1.90 -11.21 -9.44
C ALA A 57 -2.98 -11.87 -10.32
N PHE A 58 -4.06 -11.15 -10.64
CA PHE A 58 -5.12 -11.65 -11.52
C PHE A 58 -4.61 -11.93 -12.94
N THR A 59 -3.81 -11.01 -13.48
CA THR A 59 -3.17 -11.18 -14.80
C THR A 59 -2.16 -12.34 -14.79
N GLY A 60 -1.38 -12.50 -13.71
CA GLY A 60 -0.50 -13.64 -13.53
C GLY A 60 -1.25 -14.97 -13.42
N GLY A 61 -2.40 -14.96 -12.76
CA GLY A 61 -3.29 -16.12 -12.64
C GLY A 61 -3.88 -16.54 -13.98
N SER A 62 -4.34 -15.59 -14.81
CA SER A 62 -4.87 -15.92 -16.13
C SER A 62 -3.79 -16.47 -17.07
N ILE A 63 -2.57 -15.92 -17.01
CA ILE A 63 -1.40 -16.44 -17.76
C ILE A 63 -1.04 -17.86 -17.30
N MET A 64 -1.08 -18.12 -15.99
CA MET A 64 -0.84 -19.45 -15.42
C MET A 64 -1.86 -20.47 -15.93
N VAL A 65 -3.15 -20.12 -15.93
CA VAL A 65 -4.23 -20.97 -16.45
C VAL A 65 -4.06 -21.23 -17.95
N TYR A 66 -3.72 -20.18 -18.73
CA TYR A 66 -3.48 -20.29 -20.17
C TYR A 66 -2.32 -21.23 -20.51
N HIS A 67 -1.24 -21.22 -19.71
CA HIS A 67 -0.09 -22.10 -19.88
C HIS A 67 -0.17 -23.43 -19.11
N GLN A 68 -1.38 -23.90 -18.79
CA GLN A 68 -1.62 -25.20 -18.14
C GLN A 68 -0.80 -25.41 -16.86
N TYR A 69 -0.67 -24.39 -16.02
CA TYR A 69 -0.03 -24.50 -14.72
C TYR A 69 1.44 -24.96 -14.76
N LYS A 70 2.21 -24.50 -15.77
CA LYS A 70 3.68 -24.67 -15.74
C LYS A 70 4.21 -24.23 -14.37
N GLN A 71 4.91 -25.14 -13.68
CA GLN A 71 5.43 -24.94 -12.32
C GLN A 71 6.04 -23.56 -12.03
N PRO A 72 6.90 -22.96 -12.90
CA PRO A 72 7.45 -21.64 -12.62
C PRO A 72 6.40 -20.52 -12.56
N LEU A 73 5.35 -20.59 -13.37
CA LEU A 73 4.26 -19.60 -13.37
C LEU A 73 3.40 -19.71 -12.11
N VAL A 74 3.21 -20.94 -11.60
CA VAL A 74 2.49 -21.19 -10.35
C VAL A 74 3.21 -20.56 -9.16
N VAL A 75 4.54 -20.71 -9.08
CA VAL A 75 5.35 -20.12 -8.01
C VAL A 75 5.28 -18.59 -8.06
N ILE A 76 5.40 -17.98 -9.24
CA ILE A 76 5.28 -16.52 -9.41
C ILE A 76 3.89 -16.03 -9.01
N PHE A 77 2.83 -16.75 -9.39
CA PHE A 77 1.46 -16.42 -9.01
C PHE A 77 1.24 -16.48 -7.50
N LEU A 78 1.68 -17.56 -6.84
CA LEU A 78 1.60 -17.70 -5.39
C LEU A 78 2.37 -16.60 -4.65
N PHE A 79 3.55 -16.24 -5.15
CA PHE A 79 4.33 -15.12 -4.60
C PHE A 79 3.59 -13.79 -4.75
N CYS A 80 3.02 -13.49 -5.92
CA CYS A 80 2.21 -12.29 -6.13
C CYS A 80 0.97 -12.25 -5.21
N LEU A 81 0.27 -13.38 -5.04
CA LEU A 81 -0.85 -13.48 -4.10
C LEU A 81 -0.42 -13.23 -2.66
N PHE A 82 0.70 -13.79 -2.23
CA PHE A 82 1.24 -13.58 -0.89
C PHE A 82 1.54 -12.10 -0.65
N VAL A 83 2.24 -11.44 -1.59
CA VAL A 83 2.53 -10.00 -1.50
C VAL A 83 1.24 -9.17 -1.43
N ALA A 84 0.24 -9.45 -2.28
CA ALA A 84 -1.04 -8.76 -2.26
C ALA A 84 -1.75 -8.92 -0.91
N SER A 85 -1.78 -10.13 -0.35
CA SER A 85 -2.40 -10.39 0.96
C SER A 85 -1.72 -9.63 2.11
N MET A 86 -0.39 -9.57 2.11
CA MET A 86 0.37 -8.78 3.09
C MET A 86 0.09 -7.29 2.97
N LEU A 87 0.00 -6.76 1.74
CA LEU A 87 -0.41 -5.37 1.50
C LEU A 87 -1.81 -5.08 2.02
N THR A 88 -2.74 -6.02 1.90
CA THR A 88 -4.11 -5.88 2.41
C THR A 88 -4.15 -5.81 3.94
N LEU A 89 -3.37 -6.63 4.63
CA LEU A 89 -3.22 -6.54 6.09
C LEU A 89 -2.67 -5.17 6.52
N LEU A 90 -1.69 -4.67 5.77
CA LEU A 90 -1.08 -3.38 6.03
C LEU A 90 -2.06 -2.22 5.78
N SER A 91 -2.84 -2.32 4.71
CA SER A 91 -3.94 -1.40 4.39
C SER A 91 -4.99 -1.38 5.49
N PHE A 92 -5.38 -2.54 6.02
CA PHE A 92 -6.32 -2.64 7.12
C PHE A 92 -5.80 -1.99 8.40
N LYS A 93 -4.51 -2.18 8.72
CA LYS A 93 -3.85 -1.51 9.85
C LYS A 93 -3.88 0.01 9.68
N ALA A 94 -3.54 0.49 8.48
CA ALA A 94 -3.55 1.92 8.15
C ALA A 94 -4.96 2.54 8.21
N ILE A 95 -6.01 1.82 7.75
CA ILE A 95 -7.42 2.24 7.89
C ILE A 95 -7.78 2.42 9.36
N LYS A 96 -7.55 1.39 10.20
CA LYS A 96 -7.88 1.44 11.63
C LYS A 96 -7.23 2.63 12.32
N MET A 97 -5.98 2.90 11.96
CA MET A 97 -5.20 4.00 12.49
C MET A 97 -5.73 5.37 12.08
N MET A 98 -6.08 5.55 10.80
CA MET A 98 -6.73 6.77 10.30
C MET A 98 -8.09 7.02 10.96
N ILE A 99 -8.88 5.97 11.19
CA ILE A 99 -10.17 6.05 11.91
C ILE A 99 -9.95 6.48 13.37
N ARG A 100 -8.96 5.91 14.06
CA ARG A 100 -8.64 6.32 15.45
C ARG A 100 -8.24 7.78 15.51
N ARG A 101 -7.39 8.24 14.58
CA ARG A 101 -7.01 9.66 14.49
C ARG A 101 -8.24 10.54 14.26
N THR A 102 -9.05 10.26 13.25
CA THR A 102 -10.26 11.07 12.97
C THR A 102 -11.26 11.09 14.13
N LYS A 103 -11.43 9.98 14.86
CA LYS A 103 -12.25 9.94 16.08
C LYS A 103 -11.68 10.80 17.21
N TYR A 104 -10.37 10.66 17.52
CA TYR A 104 -9.69 11.44 18.55
C TYR A 104 -9.81 12.95 18.30
N TYR A 105 -9.62 13.38 17.04
CA TYR A 105 -9.79 14.78 16.68
C TYR A 105 -11.23 15.27 16.76
N ARG A 106 -12.21 14.42 16.43
CA ARG A 106 -13.64 14.75 16.58
C ARG A 106 -14.03 14.93 18.05
N GLN A 107 -13.33 14.27 18.97
CA GLN A 107 -13.51 14.45 20.41
C GLN A 107 -12.86 15.77 20.89
N LEU A 108 -11.61 16.04 20.51
CA LEU A 108 -10.93 17.32 20.80
C LEU A 108 -11.71 18.54 20.32
N ARG A 109 -12.32 18.50 19.13
CA ARG A 109 -13.14 19.60 18.60
C ARG A 109 -14.48 19.79 19.36
N LYS A 110 -14.93 18.80 20.12
CA LYS A 110 -16.17 18.89 20.93
C LYS A 110 -15.89 19.36 22.36
N GLU A 111 -14.65 19.27 22.82
CA GLU A 111 -14.21 19.73 24.14
C GLU A 111 -13.78 21.20 24.14
N VAL A 112 -13.63 21.81 22.96
CA VAL A 112 -13.44 23.25 22.72
C VAL A 112 -14.76 23.89 22.32
#